data_AF-A0A7Y4R8H4-F1
#
_entry.id   AF-A0A7Y4R8H4-F1
#
_cell.length_a   1.000
_cell.length_b   1.000
_cell.length_c   1.000
_cell.angle_alpha   90.00
_cell.angle_beta   90.00
_cell.angle_gamma   90.00
#
_symmetry.space_group_name_H-M   'P 1'
#
loop_
_entity.id
_entity.type
_entity.pdbx_description
1 polymer ?
#
loop_
_entity_poly.entity_id
_entity_poly.type
_entity_poly.pdbx_seq_one_letter_code
_entity_poly.pdbx_strand_id
1 'polypeptide(L)'
;MDHNLGAVVLAGVHDWGACVLNRAVVRPLAPIANRPVMEFAIDALRGVGASRMVLCSNGHGAEMAARFAGGARGEMEIHYHDDDMPRGPAGCVRDASVWLSTREIVVIEASVLPDFDLAELLRSHRATGAGLTVATRGQRVGHDDSQSPVGVYIVSEEALIHVGVRGFQDIKESLIPKLHKNGVRVDAHPIDGHAPRLTGIGSYFPLNEWALRRAMAGTWEFDGYSSGGSTLVHIDGRVEPTARLLGPVMVGPGAIVRGHAIVVGPTSIGRDAIVGDGAVVTRSALWSGAVVGNGAHVDRCIVADHARVEPNTRHFDTVCLPERRSTGRRGRFGRVRGAEGINPIPTGAPRN
;
A
#
# COMPACT_ATOMS: atom_id res chain seq x y z
N MET A 1 -19.34 13.32 13.55
CA MET A 1 -19.25 12.73 12.20
C MET A 1 -19.68 13.80 11.22
N ASP A 2 -18.85 14.10 10.23
CA ASP A 2 -19.17 15.08 9.19
C ASP A 2 -19.91 14.34 8.06
N HIS A 3 -21.24 14.40 8.06
CA HIS A 3 -22.08 13.69 7.08
C HIS A 3 -21.91 14.20 5.64
N ASN A 4 -21.03 15.18 5.41
CA ASN A 4 -20.81 15.83 4.12
C ASN A 4 -19.44 15.50 3.48
N LEU A 5 -18.65 14.61 4.07
CA LEU A 5 -17.35 14.20 3.54
C LEU A 5 -17.41 12.83 2.84
N GLY A 6 -17.22 12.84 1.52
CA GLY A 6 -17.06 11.63 0.72
C GLY A 6 -15.59 11.20 0.61
N ALA A 7 -15.36 9.92 0.39
CA ALA A 7 -14.01 9.40 0.15
C ALA A 7 -13.94 8.60 -1.14
N VAL A 8 -12.83 8.75 -1.87
CA VAL A 8 -12.50 7.94 -3.04
C VAL A 8 -11.11 7.37 -2.89
N VAL A 9 -10.99 6.06 -3.07
CA VAL A 9 -9.70 5.38 -3.19
C VAL A 9 -9.50 4.94 -4.64
N LEU A 10 -8.47 5.50 -5.27
CA LEU A 10 -8.10 5.15 -6.64
C LEU A 10 -7.21 3.91 -6.62
N ALA A 11 -7.82 2.74 -6.81
CA ALA A 11 -7.17 1.43 -6.75
C ALA A 11 -6.90 0.82 -8.13
N GLY A 12 -7.34 1.46 -9.21
CA GLY A 12 -7.12 0.98 -10.56
C GLY A 12 -5.63 0.88 -10.92
N VAL A 13 -5.15 -0.34 -11.12
CA VAL A 13 -3.77 -0.59 -11.57
C VAL A 13 -3.77 -0.78 -13.08
N HIS A 14 -3.14 0.14 -13.80
CA HIS A 14 -2.76 -0.09 -15.19
C HIS A 14 -1.32 -0.58 -15.19
N ASP A 15 -1.13 -1.89 -15.25
CA ASP A 15 0.19 -2.48 -15.44
C ASP A 15 0.43 -2.72 -16.92
N TRP A 16 1.40 -2.02 -17.49
CA TRP A 16 1.92 -2.28 -18.83
C TRP A 16 2.82 -3.53 -18.89
N GLY A 17 2.73 -4.42 -17.88
CA GLY A 17 3.28 -5.77 -17.87
C GLY A 17 4.73 -5.90 -17.39
N ALA A 18 5.33 -4.81 -16.90
CA ALA A 18 6.76 -4.77 -16.61
C ALA A 18 7.13 -5.14 -15.17
N CYS A 19 6.22 -4.99 -14.20
CA CYS A 19 6.58 -5.13 -12.80
C CYS A 19 6.39 -6.57 -12.27
N VAL A 20 7.47 -7.19 -11.79
CA VAL A 20 7.43 -8.55 -11.20
C VAL A 20 6.48 -8.64 -10.00
N LEU A 21 6.35 -7.56 -9.22
CA LEU A 21 5.42 -7.50 -8.08
C LEU A 21 3.97 -7.69 -8.51
N ASN A 22 3.57 -7.08 -9.63
CA ASN A 22 2.20 -7.16 -10.14
C ASN A 22 1.86 -8.56 -10.71
N ARG A 23 2.87 -9.40 -10.97
CA ARG A 23 2.65 -10.83 -11.29
C ARG A 23 2.31 -11.66 -10.06
N ALA A 24 2.68 -11.18 -8.88
CA ALA A 24 2.43 -11.85 -7.62
C ALA A 24 1.11 -11.42 -6.99
N VAL A 25 0.71 -10.15 -7.15
CA VAL A 25 -0.47 -9.56 -6.51
C VAL A 25 -0.91 -8.28 -7.21
N VAL A 26 -2.19 -7.94 -7.17
CA VAL A 26 -2.67 -6.61 -7.59
C VAL A 26 -2.12 -5.57 -6.61
N ARG A 27 -1.48 -4.50 -7.10
CA ARG A 27 -0.68 -3.58 -6.27
C ARG A 27 -1.36 -3.07 -4.97
N PRO A 28 -2.62 -2.62 -4.95
CA PRO A 28 -3.36 -2.21 -3.74
C PRO A 28 -3.46 -3.31 -2.68
N LEU A 29 -3.39 -4.57 -3.08
CA LEU A 29 -3.43 -5.74 -2.22
C LEU A 29 -2.05 -6.22 -1.76
N ALA A 30 -0.97 -5.65 -2.30
CA ALA A 30 0.38 -6.01 -1.89
C ALA A 30 0.58 -5.76 -0.39
N PRO A 31 1.03 -6.77 0.39
CA PRO A 31 1.16 -6.63 1.83
C PRO A 31 2.43 -5.85 2.19
N ILE A 32 2.26 -4.76 2.91
CA ILE A 32 3.30 -3.94 3.56
C ILE A 32 3.11 -4.10 5.08
N ALA A 33 4.12 -4.60 5.78
CA ALA A 33 4.04 -5.01 7.18
C ALA A 33 2.79 -5.89 7.45
N ASN A 34 2.64 -6.96 6.66
CA ASN A 34 1.52 -7.91 6.70
C ASN A 34 0.12 -7.30 6.43
N ARG A 35 0.05 -6.07 5.93
CA ARG A 35 -1.20 -5.36 5.66
C ARG A 35 -1.28 -4.88 4.21
N PRO A 36 -2.39 -5.11 3.48
CA PRO A 36 -2.57 -4.57 2.14
C PRO A 36 -2.35 -3.07 2.08
N VAL A 37 -1.59 -2.58 1.10
CA VAL A 37 -1.21 -1.16 1.03
C VAL A 37 -2.41 -0.21 0.96
N MET A 38 -3.51 -0.62 0.32
CA MET A 38 -4.71 0.22 0.25
C MET A 38 -5.37 0.49 1.60
N GLU A 39 -5.15 -0.38 2.59
CA GLU A 39 -5.76 -0.20 3.90
C GLU A 39 -5.18 1.01 4.66
N PHE A 40 -3.96 1.44 4.36
CA PHE A 40 -3.39 2.66 4.96
C PHE A 40 -4.13 3.92 4.49
N ALA A 41 -4.54 3.95 3.22
CA ALA A 41 -5.39 5.01 2.70
C ALA A 41 -6.78 5.00 3.37
N ILE A 42 -7.38 3.81 3.51
CA ILE A 42 -8.70 3.65 4.13
C ILE A 42 -8.68 4.10 5.60
N ASP A 43 -7.63 3.76 6.35
CA ASP A 43 -7.50 4.20 7.73
C ASP A 43 -7.29 5.70 7.86
N ALA A 44 -6.50 6.32 6.98
CA ALA A 44 -6.37 7.77 6.95
C ALA A 44 -7.73 8.46 6.70
N LEU A 45 -8.55 7.90 5.81
CA LEU A 45 -9.91 8.39 5.52
C LEU A 45 -10.86 8.21 6.72
N ARG A 46 -10.77 7.08 7.43
CA ARG A 46 -11.51 6.88 8.69
C ARG A 46 -11.09 7.89 9.75
N GLY A 47 -9.79 8.19 9.85
CA GLY A 47 -9.23 9.15 10.81
C GLY A 47 -9.79 10.56 10.67
N VAL A 48 -10.20 10.96 9.45
CA VAL A 48 -10.86 12.25 9.20
C VAL A 48 -12.39 12.17 9.22
N GLY A 49 -12.95 11.03 9.65
CA GLY A 49 -14.38 10.85 9.86
C GLY A 49 -15.19 10.55 8.61
N ALA A 50 -14.56 10.11 7.51
CA ALA A 50 -15.30 9.63 6.34
C ALA A 50 -16.07 8.35 6.68
N SER A 51 -17.38 8.34 6.42
CA SER A 51 -18.25 7.19 6.68
C SER A 51 -18.68 6.45 5.42
N ARG A 52 -18.50 7.05 4.23
CA ARG A 52 -18.82 6.45 2.92
C ARG A 52 -17.64 6.62 1.98
N MET A 53 -17.27 5.55 1.31
CA MET A 53 -16.14 5.52 0.38
C MET A 53 -16.49 4.77 -0.90
N VAL A 54 -16.02 5.28 -2.03
CA VAL A 54 -15.99 4.53 -3.29
C VAL A 54 -14.56 4.07 -3.57
N LEU A 55 -14.38 2.78 -3.79
CA LEU A 55 -13.11 2.19 -4.17
C LEU A 55 -13.14 1.89 -5.68
N CYS A 56 -12.38 2.67 -6.45
CA CYS A 56 -12.32 2.57 -7.91
C CYS A 56 -11.31 1.49 -8.30
N SER A 57 -11.79 0.27 -8.57
CA SER A 57 -10.99 -0.96 -8.64
C SER A 57 -10.54 -1.35 -10.04
N ASN A 58 -11.11 -0.77 -11.10
CA ASN A 58 -10.74 -1.01 -12.50
C ASN A 58 -10.66 -2.51 -12.85
N GLY A 59 -11.73 -3.26 -12.55
CA GLY A 59 -11.87 -4.68 -12.86
C GLY A 59 -11.40 -5.65 -11.77
N HIS A 60 -10.91 -5.14 -10.64
CA HIS A 60 -10.42 -5.94 -9.52
C HIS A 60 -11.32 -5.86 -8.27
N GLY A 61 -12.57 -5.37 -8.42
CA GLY A 61 -13.48 -5.12 -7.31
C GLY A 61 -13.77 -6.38 -6.48
N ALA A 62 -13.97 -7.52 -7.12
CA ALA A 62 -14.23 -8.79 -6.43
C ALA A 62 -13.04 -9.26 -5.56
N GLU A 63 -11.80 -9.14 -6.07
CA GLU A 63 -10.60 -9.52 -5.33
C GLU A 63 -10.38 -8.60 -4.10
N MET A 64 -10.62 -7.30 -4.29
CA MET A 64 -10.53 -6.32 -3.21
C MET A 64 -11.64 -6.51 -2.17
N ALA A 65 -12.87 -6.80 -2.61
CA ALA A 65 -14.00 -7.08 -1.73
C ALA A 65 -13.80 -8.37 -0.91
N ALA A 66 -13.22 -9.42 -1.50
CA ALA A 66 -12.90 -10.65 -0.80
C ALA A 66 -11.98 -10.41 0.42
N ARG A 67 -11.12 -9.39 0.36
CA ARG A 67 -10.26 -9.00 1.49
C ARG A 67 -11.02 -8.42 2.68
N PHE A 68 -12.20 -7.84 2.46
CA PHE A 68 -13.06 -7.26 3.50
C PHE A 68 -14.25 -8.16 3.88
N ALA A 69 -14.46 -9.27 3.15
CA ALA A 69 -15.55 -10.21 3.39
C ALA A 69 -15.50 -10.92 4.77
N GLY A 70 -14.37 -10.85 5.47
CA GLY A 70 -14.21 -11.34 6.85
C GLY A 70 -14.56 -10.33 7.96
N GLY A 71 -15.17 -9.19 7.61
CA GLY A 71 -15.50 -8.10 8.52
C GLY A 71 -14.63 -6.87 8.21
N ALA A 72 -15.28 -5.79 7.77
CA ALA A 72 -14.62 -4.49 7.71
C ALA A 72 -14.24 -4.08 9.13
N ARG A 73 -12.97 -3.71 9.35
CA ARG A 73 -12.56 -3.00 10.56
C ARG A 73 -13.23 -1.61 10.55
N GLY A 74 -14.46 -1.51 11.03
CA GLY A 74 -15.16 -0.24 11.28
C GLY A 74 -16.37 0.05 10.40
N GLU A 75 -17.11 1.09 10.79
CA GLU A 75 -18.44 1.52 10.31
C GLU A 75 -18.46 2.18 8.91
N MET A 76 -17.34 2.14 8.16
CA MET A 76 -17.27 2.78 6.84
C MET A 76 -17.96 1.93 5.77
N GLU A 77 -18.97 2.49 5.11
CA GLU A 77 -19.63 1.91 3.94
C GLU A 77 -18.70 1.99 2.72
N ILE A 78 -18.39 0.85 2.11
CA ILE A 78 -17.50 0.75 0.95
C ILE A 78 -18.30 0.32 -0.28
N HIS A 79 -18.35 1.17 -1.30
CA HIS A 79 -18.89 0.84 -2.61
C HIS A 79 -17.74 0.58 -3.58
N TYR A 80 -17.80 -0.54 -4.31
CA TYR A 80 -16.80 -0.89 -5.32
C TYR A 80 -17.26 -0.39 -6.68
N HIS A 81 -16.40 0.37 -7.35
CA HIS A 81 -16.67 0.89 -8.68
C HIS A 81 -15.68 0.31 -9.69
N ASP A 82 -16.21 -0.50 -10.60
CA ASP A 82 -15.49 -0.98 -11.77
C ASP A 82 -15.97 -0.22 -13.01
N ASP A 83 -15.02 0.19 -13.83
CA ASP A 83 -15.27 0.89 -15.09
C ASP A 83 -15.11 -0.10 -16.26
N ASP A 84 -16.13 -0.21 -17.12
CA ASP A 84 -16.06 -1.03 -18.34
C ASP A 84 -15.03 -0.50 -19.36
N MET A 85 -14.75 0.82 -19.29
CA MET A 85 -13.74 1.50 -20.10
C MET A 85 -13.02 2.51 -19.19
N PRO A 86 -11.68 2.52 -19.13
CA PRO A 86 -10.96 3.33 -18.15
C PRO A 86 -11.30 4.82 -18.30
N ARG A 87 -11.98 5.36 -17.29
CA ARG A 87 -12.36 6.78 -17.20
C ARG A 87 -11.21 7.67 -16.75
N GLY A 88 -10.12 7.08 -16.27
CA GLY A 88 -8.98 7.78 -15.68
C GLY A 88 -9.28 8.35 -14.29
N PRO A 89 -8.24 8.72 -13.50
CA PRO A 89 -8.41 9.15 -12.11
C PRO A 89 -9.48 10.21 -11.87
N ALA A 90 -9.54 11.27 -12.68
CA ALA A 90 -10.53 12.34 -12.51
C ALA A 90 -11.94 11.87 -12.92
N GLY A 91 -12.01 11.02 -13.94
CA GLY A 91 -13.27 10.40 -14.37
C GLY A 91 -13.87 9.52 -13.28
N CYS A 92 -13.07 8.63 -12.70
CA CYS A 92 -13.50 7.75 -11.61
C CYS A 92 -13.99 8.56 -10.40
N VAL A 93 -13.31 9.66 -10.02
CA VAL A 93 -13.75 10.53 -8.91
C VAL A 93 -15.10 11.18 -9.21
N ARG A 94 -15.32 11.65 -10.44
CA ARG A 94 -16.62 12.22 -10.85
C ARG A 94 -17.72 11.16 -10.81
N ASP A 95 -17.46 9.98 -11.35
CA ASP A 95 -18.49 8.94 -11.43
C ASP A 95 -18.83 8.41 -10.02
N ALA A 96 -17.82 8.32 -9.14
CA ALA A 96 -17.98 8.05 -7.72
C ALA A 96 -18.77 9.14 -6.96
N SER A 97 -18.62 10.42 -7.32
CA SER A 97 -19.29 11.53 -6.62
C SER A 97 -20.82 11.44 -6.71
N VAL A 98 -21.34 10.88 -7.80
CA VAL A 98 -22.79 10.64 -7.99
C VAL A 98 -23.33 9.72 -6.88
N TRP A 99 -22.59 8.66 -6.54
CA TRP A 99 -22.99 7.74 -5.49
C TRP A 99 -22.77 8.31 -4.08
N LEU A 100 -21.67 9.04 -3.88
CA LEU A 100 -21.35 9.65 -2.58
C LEU A 100 -22.38 10.71 -2.19
N SER A 101 -22.89 11.50 -3.14
CA SER A 101 -23.85 12.59 -2.87
C SER A 101 -23.34 13.58 -1.80
N THR A 102 -22.03 13.87 -1.82
CA THR A 102 -21.34 14.78 -0.90
C THR A 102 -20.76 15.97 -1.64
N ARG A 103 -20.55 17.10 -0.93
CA ARG A 103 -19.98 18.32 -1.53
C ARG A 103 -18.46 18.32 -1.62
N GLU A 104 -17.81 17.61 -0.70
CA GLU A 104 -16.35 17.51 -0.61
C GLU A 104 -15.94 16.04 -0.65
N ILE A 105 -14.87 15.75 -1.38
CA ILE A 105 -14.35 14.40 -1.56
C ILE A 105 -12.85 14.38 -1.29
N VAL A 106 -12.41 13.52 -0.37
CA VAL A 106 -11.00 13.17 -0.21
C VAL A 106 -10.66 12.05 -1.18
N VAL A 107 -9.65 12.25 -2.01
CA VAL A 107 -9.17 11.27 -2.97
C VAL A 107 -7.78 10.83 -2.57
N ILE A 108 -7.57 9.52 -2.38
CA ILE A 108 -6.26 8.93 -2.07
C ILE A 108 -5.95 7.82 -3.08
N GLU A 109 -4.75 7.83 -3.64
CA GLU A 109 -4.26 6.73 -4.46
C GLU A 109 -3.94 5.50 -3.58
N ALA A 110 -4.44 4.33 -3.95
CA ALA A 110 -4.41 3.13 -3.11
C ALA A 110 -3.00 2.56 -2.82
N SER A 111 -1.96 3.08 -3.48
CA SER A 111 -0.57 2.69 -3.24
C SER A 111 0.20 3.64 -2.32
N VAL A 112 -0.45 4.68 -1.82
CA VAL A 112 0.11 5.67 -0.88
C VAL A 112 -0.15 5.22 0.56
N LEU A 113 0.82 5.46 1.43
CA LEU A 113 0.67 5.29 2.88
C LEU A 113 0.70 6.69 3.52
N PRO A 114 -0.44 7.37 3.67
CA PRO A 114 -0.49 8.70 4.27
C PRO A 114 -0.03 8.67 5.72
N ASP A 115 0.92 9.53 6.07
CA ASP A 115 1.45 9.73 7.41
C ASP A 115 1.73 11.22 7.63
N PHE A 116 0.64 12.00 7.60
CA PHE A 116 0.58 13.44 7.84
C PHE A 116 -0.85 13.79 8.31
N ASP A 117 -1.06 15.01 8.84
CA ASP A 117 -2.39 15.45 9.29
C ASP A 117 -3.32 15.72 8.10
N LEU A 118 -4.11 14.71 7.73
CA LEU A 118 -5.13 14.85 6.68
C LEU A 118 -6.25 15.82 7.07
N ALA A 119 -6.51 16.02 8.37
CA ALA A 119 -7.48 17.02 8.82
C ALA A 119 -6.95 18.45 8.62
N GLU A 120 -5.65 18.67 8.70
CA GLU A 120 -5.02 19.96 8.35
C GLU A 120 -5.22 20.29 6.87
N LEU A 121 -4.98 19.32 5.99
CA LEU A 121 -5.22 19.48 4.55
C LEU A 121 -6.68 19.86 4.26
N LEU A 122 -7.63 19.20 4.93
CA LEU A 122 -9.06 19.52 4.83
C LEU A 122 -9.38 20.93 5.33
N ARG A 123 -8.83 21.33 6.48
CA ARG A 123 -9.00 22.70 7.02
C ARG A 123 -8.45 23.74 6.05
N SER A 124 -7.29 23.48 5.45
CA SER A 124 -6.69 24.36 4.45
C SER A 124 -7.57 24.50 3.21
N HIS A 125 -8.09 23.39 2.67
CA HIS A 125 -8.99 23.40 1.52
C HIS A 125 -10.24 24.25 1.77
N ARG A 126 -10.88 24.04 2.93
CA ARG A 126 -12.08 24.77 3.36
C ARG A 126 -11.82 26.26 3.58
N ALA A 127 -10.66 26.61 4.14
CA ALA A 127 -10.30 28.00 4.40
C ALA A 127 -10.06 28.80 3.12
N THR A 128 -9.56 28.16 2.05
CA THR A 128 -9.27 28.83 0.79
C THR A 128 -10.42 28.82 -0.21
N GLY A 129 -11.38 27.90 -0.04
CA GLY A 129 -12.48 27.69 -0.98
C GLY A 129 -12.00 27.21 -2.34
N ALA A 130 -10.89 26.46 -2.40
CA ALA A 130 -10.38 25.93 -3.65
C ALA A 130 -11.28 24.82 -4.21
N GLY A 131 -11.41 24.75 -5.53
CA GLY A 131 -12.10 23.62 -6.17
C GLY A 131 -11.30 22.31 -6.06
N LEU A 132 -9.97 22.43 -6.02
CA LEU A 132 -9.05 21.31 -5.86
C LEU A 132 -7.86 21.72 -4.99
N THR A 133 -7.54 20.92 -3.98
CA THR A 133 -6.29 21.06 -3.21
C THR A 133 -5.45 19.80 -3.39
N VAL A 134 -4.19 19.97 -3.80
CA VAL A 134 -3.23 18.90 -4.03
C VAL A 134 -2.26 18.85 -2.86
N ALA A 135 -2.17 17.70 -2.18
CA ALA A 135 -1.11 17.49 -1.19
C ALA A 135 0.24 17.33 -1.91
N THR A 136 1.24 18.11 -1.50
CA THR A 136 2.56 18.12 -2.14
C THR A 136 3.68 17.89 -1.14
N ARG A 137 4.78 17.32 -1.62
CA ARG A 137 6.05 17.30 -0.91
C ARG A 137 6.94 18.38 -1.50
N GLY A 138 7.51 19.23 -0.64
CA GLY A 138 8.57 20.14 -1.05
C GLY A 138 9.82 19.36 -1.46
N GLN A 139 10.34 19.64 -2.65
CA GLN A 139 11.66 19.18 -3.08
C GLN A 139 12.54 20.42 -3.26
N ARG A 140 13.52 20.60 -2.37
CA ARG A 140 14.62 21.53 -2.65
C ARG A 140 15.53 20.90 -3.70
N VAL A 141 15.36 21.29 -4.96
CA VAL A 141 16.30 20.95 -6.04
C VAL A 141 16.97 22.26 -6.47
N GLY A 142 18.16 22.52 -5.93
CA GLY A 142 18.87 23.77 -6.21
C GLY A 142 18.14 25.00 -5.65
N HIS A 143 17.90 26.01 -6.49
CA HIS A 143 17.25 27.28 -6.15
C HIS A 143 15.74 27.30 -6.47
N ASP A 144 15.17 26.17 -6.91
CA ASP A 144 13.77 26.05 -7.32
C ASP A 144 12.98 25.20 -6.30
N ASP A 145 11.92 25.78 -5.74
CA ASP A 145 11.02 25.11 -4.81
C ASP A 145 10.01 24.26 -5.61
N SER A 146 10.48 23.16 -6.19
CA SER A 146 9.60 22.25 -6.91
C SER A 146 8.70 21.47 -5.93
N GLN A 147 7.39 21.56 -6.11
CA GLN A 147 6.41 20.81 -5.33
C GLN A 147 5.93 19.59 -6.12
N SER A 148 6.05 18.41 -5.51
CA SER A 148 5.63 17.14 -6.14
C SER A 148 4.36 16.60 -5.49
N PRO A 149 3.29 16.28 -6.25
CA PRO A 149 2.08 15.69 -5.70
C PRO A 149 2.34 14.34 -5.05
N VAL A 150 1.76 14.08 -3.88
CA VAL A 150 1.93 12.80 -3.16
C VAL A 150 0.85 11.76 -3.48
N GLY A 151 -0.22 12.15 -4.18
CA GLY A 151 -1.36 11.27 -4.50
C GLY A 151 -2.50 11.34 -3.50
N VAL A 152 -2.63 12.48 -2.82
CA VAL A 152 -3.76 12.84 -1.97
C VAL A 152 -4.30 14.17 -2.47
N TYR A 153 -5.62 14.24 -2.67
CA TYR A 153 -6.32 15.41 -3.21
C TYR A 153 -7.61 15.64 -2.43
N ILE A 154 -7.99 16.90 -2.25
CA ILE A 154 -9.34 17.28 -1.80
C ILE A 154 -10.04 17.93 -2.99
N VAL A 155 -11.23 17.45 -3.33
CA VAL A 155 -11.99 17.89 -4.50
C VAL A 155 -13.37 18.36 -4.07
N SER A 156 -13.71 19.59 -4.45
CA SER A 156 -15.05 20.14 -4.28
C SER A 156 -15.93 19.85 -5.51
N GLU A 157 -17.25 19.85 -5.31
CA GLU A 157 -18.24 19.63 -6.37
C GLU A 157 -18.03 20.56 -7.58
N GLU A 158 -17.64 21.82 -7.36
CA GLU A 158 -17.36 22.79 -8.43
C GLU A 158 -16.22 22.38 -9.36
N ALA A 159 -15.25 21.58 -8.90
CA ALA A 159 -14.19 21.08 -9.78
C ALA A 159 -14.70 19.93 -10.66
N LEU A 160 -15.62 19.12 -10.14
CA LEU A 160 -16.10 17.91 -10.82
C LEU A 160 -16.96 18.20 -12.05
N ILE A 161 -17.62 19.37 -12.12
CA ILE A 161 -18.38 19.79 -13.30
C ILE A 161 -17.50 19.91 -14.55
N HIS A 162 -16.18 20.10 -14.38
CA HIS A 162 -15.20 20.23 -15.47
C HIS A 162 -14.64 18.89 -15.96
N VAL A 163 -14.88 17.80 -15.23
CA VAL A 163 -14.57 16.44 -15.70
C VAL A 163 -15.57 16.09 -16.80
N GLY A 164 -15.16 15.41 -17.87
CA GLY A 164 -16.09 14.96 -18.94
C GLY A 164 -16.91 13.72 -18.53
N VAL A 165 -18.14 13.55 -19.05
CA VAL A 165 -19.01 12.37 -18.74
C VAL A 165 -18.56 11.12 -19.50
N ARG A 166 -17.67 11.27 -20.49
CA ARG A 166 -17.14 10.21 -21.32
C ARG A 166 -15.66 10.40 -21.56
N GLY A 167 -14.98 9.31 -21.92
CA GLY A 167 -13.56 9.28 -22.23
C GLY A 167 -12.67 9.29 -20.99
N PHE A 168 -11.38 9.10 -21.24
CA PHE A 168 -10.33 9.14 -20.23
C PHE A 168 -10.09 10.58 -19.74
N GLN A 169 -10.01 10.77 -18.42
CA GLN A 169 -9.83 12.05 -17.75
C GLN A 169 -8.81 11.87 -16.61
N ASP A 170 -7.63 12.47 -16.75
CA ASP A 170 -6.60 12.47 -15.71
C ASP A 170 -6.69 13.72 -14.81
N ILE A 171 -6.28 13.61 -13.54
CA ILE A 171 -6.29 14.74 -12.61
C ILE A 171 -5.29 15.83 -13.05
N LYS A 172 -4.05 15.44 -13.36
CA LYS A 172 -2.95 16.37 -13.66
C LYS A 172 -2.98 16.84 -15.10
N GLU A 173 -3.20 15.91 -16.03
CA GLU A 173 -3.13 16.21 -17.46
C GLU A 173 -4.45 16.75 -18.03
N SER A 174 -5.58 16.61 -17.32
CA SER A 174 -6.89 17.08 -17.80
C SER A 174 -7.61 18.01 -16.83
N LEU A 175 -7.83 17.59 -15.59
CA LEU A 175 -8.66 18.36 -14.64
C LEU A 175 -8.00 19.67 -14.25
N ILE A 176 -6.77 19.65 -13.71
CA ILE A 176 -6.04 20.87 -13.28
C ILE A 176 -5.99 21.94 -14.40
N PRO A 177 -5.57 21.62 -15.65
CA PRO A 177 -5.59 22.59 -16.74
C PRO A 177 -6.97 23.19 -17.01
N LYS A 178 -8.05 22.39 -16.92
CA LYS A 178 -9.42 22.89 -17.10
C LYS A 178 -9.84 23.80 -15.97
N LEU A 179 -9.49 23.50 -14.72
CA LEU A 179 -9.81 24.35 -13.57
C LEU A 179 -9.17 25.73 -13.73
N HIS A 180 -7.87 25.78 -14.04
CA HIS A 180 -7.17 27.04 -14.32
C HIS A 180 -7.82 27.83 -15.46
N LYS A 181 -8.15 27.16 -16.58
CA LYS A 181 -8.80 27.80 -17.73
C LYS A 181 -10.17 28.41 -17.38
N ASN A 182 -10.90 27.82 -16.44
CA ASN A 182 -12.23 28.29 -16.03
C ASN A 182 -12.18 29.18 -14.78
N GLY A 183 -10.99 29.57 -14.29
CA GLY A 183 -10.86 30.42 -13.11
C GLY A 183 -11.20 29.73 -11.79
N VAL A 184 -11.29 28.39 -11.77
CA VAL A 184 -11.48 27.62 -10.54
C VAL A 184 -10.15 27.49 -9.82
N ARG A 185 -10.13 27.82 -8.54
CA ARG A 185 -8.91 27.85 -7.72
C ARG A 185 -8.37 26.44 -7.49
N VAL A 186 -7.08 26.27 -7.73
CA VAL A 186 -6.32 25.05 -7.41
C VAL A 186 -5.19 25.41 -6.47
N ASP A 187 -5.16 24.80 -5.29
CA ASP A 187 -4.11 25.04 -4.30
C ASP A 187 -3.16 23.83 -4.21
N ALA A 188 -1.87 24.12 -4.03
CA ALA A 188 -0.89 23.12 -3.63
C ALA A 188 -0.57 23.31 -2.15
N HIS A 189 -0.77 22.26 -1.34
CA HIS A 189 -0.58 22.29 0.10
C HIS A 189 0.61 21.39 0.48
N PRO A 190 1.74 21.98 0.92
CA PRO A 190 2.87 21.21 1.41
C PRO A 190 2.49 20.42 2.66
N ILE A 191 2.72 19.11 2.66
CA ILE A 191 2.47 18.28 3.84
C ILE A 191 3.60 18.39 4.87
N ASP A 192 3.24 18.43 6.15
CA ASP A 192 4.15 18.13 7.25
C ASP A 192 4.05 16.64 7.61
N GLY A 193 4.99 15.85 7.11
CA GLY A 193 4.99 14.40 7.27
C GLY A 193 5.42 13.64 6.03
N HIS A 194 4.97 12.40 5.92
CA HIS A 194 5.37 11.48 4.87
C HIS A 194 4.15 10.88 4.15
N ALA A 195 4.33 10.57 2.87
CA ALA A 195 3.34 9.84 2.08
C ALA A 195 4.06 8.93 1.10
N PRO A 196 4.85 7.95 1.58
CA PRO A 196 5.60 7.07 0.70
C PRO A 196 4.64 6.18 -0.09
N ARG A 197 5.12 5.68 -1.22
CA ARG A 197 4.30 5.03 -2.23
C ARG A 197 4.93 3.74 -2.71
N LEU A 198 4.08 2.73 -2.86
CA LEU A 198 4.42 1.53 -3.60
C LEU A 198 4.32 1.79 -5.11
N THR A 199 5.45 1.89 -5.79
CA THR A 199 5.54 2.04 -7.26
C THR A 199 5.89 0.73 -7.96
N GLY A 200 6.64 -0.14 -7.27
CA GLY A 200 7.04 -1.46 -7.75
C GLY A 200 7.97 -2.16 -6.77
N ILE A 201 8.78 -3.10 -7.28
CA ILE A 201 9.68 -3.90 -6.45
C ILE A 201 10.74 -3.07 -5.74
N GLY A 202 11.31 -2.06 -6.41
CA GLY A 202 12.34 -1.18 -5.84
C GLY A 202 11.85 -0.37 -4.63
N SER A 203 10.57 -0.01 -4.59
CA SER A 203 9.95 0.66 -3.45
C SER A 203 9.49 -0.29 -2.35
N TYR A 204 9.31 -1.59 -2.64
CA TYR A 204 8.64 -2.52 -1.72
C TYR A 204 9.41 -2.72 -0.41
N PHE A 205 10.69 -3.10 -0.45
CA PHE A 205 11.47 -3.36 0.77
C PHE A 205 11.68 -2.10 1.62
N PRO A 206 12.08 -0.94 1.07
CA PRO A 206 12.15 0.30 1.84
C PRO A 206 10.82 0.68 2.50
N LEU A 207 9.71 0.46 1.79
CA LEU A 207 8.38 0.75 2.31
C LEU A 207 7.95 -0.22 3.40
N ASN A 208 8.24 -1.52 3.24
CA ASN A 208 8.01 -2.55 4.24
C ASN A 208 8.82 -2.28 5.52
N GLU A 209 10.09 -1.93 5.38
CA GLU A 209 10.93 -1.52 6.51
C GLU A 209 10.35 -0.30 7.22
N TRP A 210 9.98 0.75 6.46
CA TRP A 210 9.41 1.96 7.02
C TRP A 210 8.12 1.68 7.80
N ALA A 211 7.22 0.87 7.24
CA ALA A 211 5.99 0.44 7.90
C ALA A 211 6.25 -0.42 9.15
N LEU A 212 7.20 -1.35 9.10
CA LEU A 212 7.60 -2.15 10.26
C LEU A 212 8.12 -1.25 11.38
N ARG A 213 8.95 -0.25 11.08
CA ARG A 213 9.45 0.69 12.08
C ARG A 213 8.33 1.52 12.71
N ARG A 214 7.35 1.95 11.92
CA ARG A 214 6.14 2.64 12.41
C ARG A 214 5.31 1.77 13.35
N ALA A 215 5.13 0.50 12.98
CA ALA A 215 4.46 -0.49 13.82
C ALA A 215 5.21 -0.71 15.16
N MET A 216 6.53 -0.88 15.12
CA MET A 216 7.35 -1.07 16.33
C MET A 216 7.32 0.15 17.26
N ALA A 217 7.27 1.36 16.68
CA ALA A 217 7.17 2.61 17.42
C ALA A 217 5.76 2.85 18.02
N GLY A 218 4.78 1.99 17.71
CA GLY A 218 3.39 2.18 18.15
C GLY A 218 2.66 3.32 17.44
N THR A 219 3.25 3.90 16.40
CA THR A 219 2.61 4.98 15.61
C THR A 219 1.47 4.45 14.72
N TRP A 220 1.53 3.17 14.37
CA TRP A 220 0.46 2.46 13.68
C TRP A 220 0.06 1.24 14.50
N GLU A 221 -1.23 1.15 14.81
CA GLU A 221 -1.78 0.07 15.60
C GLU A 221 -2.10 -1.14 14.72
N PHE A 222 -1.71 -2.32 15.21
CA PHE A 222 -2.01 -3.60 14.60
C PHE A 222 -2.67 -4.50 15.65
N ASP A 223 -3.96 -4.78 15.49
CA ASP A 223 -4.70 -5.61 16.43
C ASP A 223 -4.06 -6.98 16.65
N GLY A 224 -4.04 -7.42 17.90
CA GLY A 224 -3.57 -8.75 18.29
C GLY A 224 -2.05 -8.91 18.32
N TYR A 225 -1.26 -7.87 18.05
CA TYR A 225 0.20 -7.94 18.14
C TYR A 225 0.71 -7.50 19.51
N SER A 226 1.66 -8.26 20.05
CA SER A 226 2.43 -7.92 21.26
C SER A 226 3.85 -7.52 20.89
N SER A 227 4.36 -6.46 21.51
CA SER A 227 5.75 -6.00 21.31
C SER A 227 6.73 -6.73 22.24
N GLY A 228 7.76 -7.31 21.63
CA GLY A 228 8.91 -7.94 22.28
C GLY A 228 10.21 -7.22 21.89
N GLY A 229 10.32 -5.94 22.23
CA GLY A 229 11.48 -5.10 21.88
C GLY A 229 11.52 -4.75 20.39
N SER A 230 12.36 -5.44 19.62
CA SER A 230 12.48 -5.22 18.17
C SER A 230 11.60 -6.18 17.34
N THR A 231 10.63 -6.83 17.99
CA THR A 231 9.77 -7.83 17.36
C THR A 231 8.31 -7.57 17.70
N LEU A 232 7.42 -7.87 16.74
CA LEU A 232 5.97 -7.87 16.91
C LEU A 232 5.46 -9.26 16.56
N VAL A 233 4.76 -9.90 17.48
CA VAL A 233 4.21 -11.24 17.27
C VAL A 233 2.71 -11.18 17.52
N HIS A 234 1.92 -11.62 16.54
CA HIS A 234 0.48 -11.76 16.70
C HIS A 234 0.15 -12.84 17.73
N ILE A 235 -0.98 -12.70 18.45
CA ILE A 235 -1.41 -13.64 19.49
C ILE A 235 -1.56 -15.09 18.99
N ASP A 236 -1.94 -15.25 17.71
CA ASP A 236 -2.05 -16.55 17.05
C ASP A 236 -0.74 -17.02 16.38
N GLY A 237 0.28 -16.16 16.35
CA GLY A 237 1.60 -16.48 15.82
C GLY A 237 2.40 -17.33 16.81
N ARG A 238 3.17 -18.29 16.29
CA ARG A 238 3.95 -19.22 17.09
C ARG A 238 5.43 -19.13 16.74
N VAL A 239 6.25 -18.87 17.75
CA VAL A 239 7.72 -18.86 17.65
C VAL A 239 8.25 -19.89 18.62
N GLU A 240 8.92 -20.92 18.12
CA GLU A 240 9.49 -21.97 18.97
C GLU A 240 10.68 -21.43 19.80
N PRO A 241 10.90 -21.90 21.04
CA PRO A 241 11.85 -21.27 21.98
C PRO A 241 13.31 -21.20 21.50
N THR A 242 13.73 -22.08 20.59
CA THR A 242 15.10 -22.10 20.04
C THR A 242 15.25 -21.24 18.78
N ALA A 243 14.17 -20.64 18.27
CA ALA A 243 14.23 -19.70 17.16
C ALA A 243 14.81 -18.36 17.62
N ARG A 244 15.49 -17.66 16.70
CA ARG A 244 16.11 -16.36 16.97
C ARG A 244 15.56 -15.31 16.03
N LEU A 245 14.87 -14.32 16.58
CA LEU A 245 14.38 -13.16 15.85
C LEU A 245 15.22 -11.93 16.20
N LEU A 246 15.81 -11.29 15.20
CA LEU A 246 16.60 -10.06 15.32
C LEU A 246 15.90 -8.96 14.53
N GLY A 247 15.36 -7.96 15.21
CA GLY A 247 14.42 -7.01 14.63
C GLY A 247 14.98 -6.00 13.61
N PRO A 248 14.08 -5.25 12.93
CA PRO A 248 12.62 -5.29 13.09
C PRO A 248 11.99 -6.52 12.42
N VAL A 249 11.25 -7.34 13.18
CA VAL A 249 10.57 -8.54 12.66
C VAL A 249 9.12 -8.55 13.08
N MET A 250 8.21 -8.80 12.13
CA MET A 250 6.78 -8.98 12.41
C MET A 250 6.32 -10.40 12.05
N VAL A 251 5.67 -11.08 12.99
CA VAL A 251 5.13 -12.44 12.84
C VAL A 251 3.62 -12.39 12.88
N GLY A 252 2.98 -12.75 11.76
CA GLY A 252 1.54 -12.62 11.55
C GLY A 252 0.69 -13.73 12.18
N PRO A 253 -0.65 -13.61 12.05
CA PRO A 253 -1.59 -14.57 12.63
C PRO A 253 -1.39 -15.99 12.08
N GLY A 254 -1.35 -17.00 12.94
CA GLY A 254 -1.19 -18.40 12.53
C GLY A 254 0.20 -18.74 11.96
N ALA A 255 1.09 -17.76 11.81
CA ALA A 255 2.44 -17.99 11.31
C ALA A 255 3.25 -18.84 12.29
N ILE A 256 4.14 -19.68 11.77
CA ILE A 256 4.95 -20.58 12.57
C ILE A 256 6.43 -20.39 12.22
N VAL A 257 7.22 -20.02 13.22
CA VAL A 257 8.68 -20.01 13.16
C VAL A 257 9.20 -21.19 13.95
N ARG A 258 9.74 -22.19 13.23
CA ARG A 258 10.28 -23.42 13.82
C ARG A 258 11.59 -23.18 14.55
N GLY A 259 11.97 -24.16 15.36
CA GLY A 259 13.21 -24.17 16.12
C GLY A 259 14.44 -23.90 15.27
N HIS A 260 15.46 -23.33 15.89
CA HIS A 260 16.76 -23.04 15.27
C HIS A 260 16.71 -22.10 14.05
N ALA A 261 15.54 -21.63 13.63
CA ALA A 261 15.40 -20.64 12.57
C ALA A 261 16.00 -19.30 13.02
N ILE A 262 16.66 -18.61 12.10
CA ILE A 262 17.23 -17.28 12.32
C ILE A 262 16.52 -16.32 11.38
N VAL A 263 15.79 -15.36 11.95
CA VAL A 263 15.09 -14.32 11.20
C VAL A 263 15.72 -12.98 11.53
N VAL A 264 16.21 -12.28 10.51
CA VAL A 264 16.84 -10.96 10.65
C VAL A 264 16.05 -9.91 9.88
N GLY A 265 15.72 -8.82 10.57
CA GLY A 265 14.93 -7.72 10.04
C GLY A 265 15.67 -6.83 9.04
N PRO A 266 14.94 -5.94 8.34
CA PRO A 266 13.48 -5.83 8.31
C PRO A 266 12.79 -7.02 7.62
N THR A 267 12.01 -7.80 8.37
CA THR A 267 11.35 -9.01 7.84
C THR A 267 9.91 -9.10 8.33
N SER A 268 8.99 -9.34 7.42
CA SER A 268 7.57 -9.57 7.72
C SER A 268 7.18 -11.00 7.34
N ILE A 269 6.58 -11.71 8.28
CA ILE A 269 6.10 -13.09 8.11
C ILE A 269 4.57 -13.03 8.16
N GLY A 270 3.94 -13.31 7.02
CA GLY A 270 2.50 -13.16 6.80
C GLY A 270 1.66 -14.24 7.49
N ARG A 271 0.34 -14.11 7.34
CA ARG A 271 -0.64 -15.04 7.92
C ARG A 271 -0.34 -16.47 7.49
N ASP A 272 -0.38 -17.43 8.42
CA ASP A 272 -0.19 -18.86 8.17
C ASP A 272 1.14 -19.23 7.46
N ALA A 273 2.10 -18.30 7.41
CA ALA A 273 3.40 -18.56 6.80
C ALA A 273 4.26 -19.42 7.72
N ILE A 274 5.10 -20.27 7.13
CA ILE A 274 5.93 -21.23 7.84
C ILE A 274 7.41 -20.95 7.53
N VAL A 275 8.19 -20.71 8.58
CA VAL A 275 9.66 -20.73 8.52
C VAL A 275 10.14 -22.04 9.11
N GLY A 276 10.71 -22.90 8.26
CA GLY A 276 11.18 -24.24 8.61
C GLY A 276 12.34 -24.25 9.61
N ASP A 277 12.58 -25.42 10.21
CA ASP A 277 13.63 -25.60 11.23
C ASP A 277 15.01 -25.29 10.62
N GLY A 278 15.82 -24.53 11.35
CA GLY A 278 17.15 -24.10 10.91
C GLY A 278 17.18 -23.17 9.68
N ALA A 279 16.03 -22.68 9.19
CA ALA A 279 15.99 -21.76 8.06
C ALA A 279 16.54 -20.38 8.45
N VAL A 280 17.18 -19.70 7.49
CA VAL A 280 17.72 -18.35 7.65
C VAL A 280 16.94 -17.39 6.74
N VAL A 281 16.21 -16.45 7.31
CA VAL A 281 15.39 -15.48 6.58
C VAL A 281 15.86 -14.07 6.93
N THR A 282 16.33 -13.31 5.95
CA THR A 282 16.89 -11.98 6.17
C THR A 282 16.29 -10.96 5.21
N ARG A 283 15.93 -9.77 5.72
CA ARG A 283 15.44 -8.64 4.92
C ARG A 283 14.33 -9.01 3.92
N SER A 284 13.44 -9.92 4.29
CA SER A 284 12.53 -10.59 3.35
C SER A 284 11.07 -10.41 3.75
N ALA A 285 10.16 -10.61 2.81
CA ALA A 285 8.72 -10.64 3.08
C ALA A 285 8.16 -12.00 2.69
N LEU A 286 7.58 -12.71 3.67
CA LEU A 286 6.84 -13.93 3.44
C LEU A 286 5.36 -13.56 3.49
N TRP A 287 4.61 -13.80 2.42
CA TRP A 287 3.19 -13.48 2.36
C TRP A 287 2.33 -14.64 2.88
N SER A 288 1.02 -14.59 2.66
CA SER A 288 0.06 -15.48 3.31
C SER A 288 0.29 -16.93 2.87
N GLY A 289 0.45 -17.84 3.84
CA GLY A 289 0.70 -19.26 3.59
C GLY A 289 2.03 -19.55 2.89
N ALA A 290 2.96 -18.59 2.82
CA ALA A 290 4.30 -18.81 2.27
C ALA A 290 5.08 -19.82 3.11
N VAL A 291 5.87 -20.68 2.46
CA VAL A 291 6.65 -21.73 3.14
C VAL A 291 8.13 -21.60 2.79
N VAL A 292 8.97 -21.39 3.80
CA VAL A 292 10.42 -21.51 3.71
C VAL A 292 10.83 -22.86 4.29
N GLY A 293 11.35 -23.75 3.44
CA GLY A 293 11.75 -25.10 3.85
C GLY A 293 12.90 -25.14 4.87
N ASN A 294 13.04 -26.27 5.56
CA ASN A 294 14.08 -26.48 6.56
C ASN A 294 15.48 -26.21 6.00
N GLY A 295 16.32 -25.51 6.76
CA GLY A 295 17.69 -25.16 6.36
C GLY A 295 17.82 -24.26 5.14
N ALA A 296 16.72 -23.73 4.59
CA ALA A 296 16.77 -22.82 3.44
C ALA A 296 17.29 -21.43 3.86
N HIS A 297 17.96 -20.74 2.94
CA HIS A 297 18.44 -19.36 3.14
C HIS A 297 17.75 -18.42 2.16
N VAL A 298 17.07 -17.42 2.69
CA VAL A 298 16.30 -16.42 1.94
C VAL A 298 16.79 -15.03 2.36
N ASP A 299 17.29 -14.23 1.41
CA ASP A 299 17.76 -12.86 1.65
C ASP A 299 17.19 -11.89 0.60
N ARG A 300 16.53 -10.82 1.06
CA ARG A 300 15.83 -9.85 0.17
C ARG A 300 14.92 -10.52 -0.85
N CYS A 301 14.11 -11.47 -0.37
CA CYS A 301 13.11 -12.13 -1.19
C CYS A 301 11.70 -11.75 -0.79
N ILE A 302 10.82 -11.80 -1.78
CA ILE A 302 9.37 -11.89 -1.57
C ILE A 302 8.99 -13.34 -1.82
N VAL A 303 8.48 -14.03 -0.81
CA VAL A 303 7.85 -15.34 -0.99
C VAL A 303 6.35 -15.09 -1.02
N ALA A 304 5.77 -15.09 -2.22
CA ALA A 304 4.39 -14.69 -2.47
C ALA A 304 3.38 -15.67 -1.84
N ASP A 305 2.10 -15.33 -1.92
CA ASP A 305 1.03 -16.13 -1.31
C ASP A 305 1.12 -17.59 -1.77
N HIS A 306 1.16 -18.50 -0.79
CA HIS A 306 1.28 -19.95 -0.96
C HIS A 306 2.51 -20.42 -1.76
N ALA A 307 3.51 -19.57 -1.97
CA ALA A 307 4.76 -19.95 -2.60
C ALA A 307 5.65 -20.74 -1.64
N ARG A 308 6.52 -21.59 -2.20
CA ARG A 308 7.42 -22.45 -1.43
C ARG A 308 8.87 -22.25 -1.85
N VAL A 309 9.75 -22.15 -0.86
CA VAL A 309 11.20 -22.29 -1.02
C VAL A 309 11.60 -23.68 -0.54
N GLU A 310 12.29 -24.43 -1.39
CA GLU A 310 12.66 -25.81 -1.10
C GLU A 310 13.70 -25.90 0.04
N PRO A 311 13.66 -26.98 0.85
CA PRO A 311 14.64 -27.19 1.92
C PRO A 311 16.09 -27.14 1.42
N ASN A 312 17.00 -26.62 2.25
CA ASN A 312 18.43 -26.51 1.97
C ASN A 312 18.81 -25.74 0.69
N THR A 313 17.90 -24.91 0.15
CA THR A 313 18.20 -24.05 -1.01
C THR A 313 18.52 -22.63 -0.59
N ARG A 314 19.09 -21.84 -1.52
CA ARG A 314 19.46 -20.44 -1.29
C ARG A 314 18.81 -19.53 -2.34
N HIS A 315 18.14 -18.48 -1.87
CA HIS A 315 17.46 -17.48 -2.67
C HIS A 315 17.89 -16.08 -2.23
N PHE A 316 18.13 -15.21 -3.23
CA PHE A 316 18.64 -13.85 -3.03
C PHE A 316 18.04 -12.93 -4.09
N ASP A 317 17.52 -11.76 -3.68
CA ASP A 317 16.94 -10.75 -4.58
C ASP A 317 15.94 -11.35 -5.60
N THR A 318 15.02 -12.18 -5.07
CA THR A 318 14.10 -12.99 -5.89
C THR A 318 12.66 -12.85 -5.39
N VAL A 319 11.71 -12.80 -6.32
CA VAL A 319 10.28 -12.99 -6.03
C VAL A 319 9.90 -14.44 -6.34
N CYS A 320 9.58 -15.21 -5.30
CA CYS A 320 9.12 -16.58 -5.41
C CYS A 320 7.60 -16.61 -5.59
N LEU A 321 7.16 -17.10 -6.74
CA LEU A 321 5.74 -17.29 -7.06
C LEU A 321 5.33 -18.74 -6.78
N PRO A 322 4.05 -19.02 -6.50
CA PRO A 322 3.56 -20.39 -6.36
C PRO A 322 3.76 -21.18 -7.66
N GLU A 323 4.06 -22.47 -7.55
CA GLU A 323 4.10 -23.35 -8.70
C GLU A 323 2.70 -23.43 -9.34
N ARG A 324 2.59 -23.10 -10.62
CA ARG A 324 1.35 -23.37 -11.35
C ARG A 324 1.17 -24.89 -11.40
N ARG A 325 0.05 -25.40 -10.88
CA ARG A 325 -0.36 -26.80 -11.08
C ARG A 325 -0.37 -27.05 -12.60
N SER A 326 0.63 -27.76 -13.10
CA SER A 326 0.71 -28.11 -14.50
C SER A 326 -0.42 -29.06 -14.82
N THR A 327 -1.45 -28.59 -15.53
CA THR A 327 -2.27 -29.46 -16.36
C THR A 327 -1.37 -30.01 -17.46
N GLY A 328 -0.75 -31.16 -17.18
CA GLY A 328 -0.13 -32.07 -18.15
C GLY A 328 0.54 -31.45 -19.37
N ARG A 329 1.62 -30.67 -19.20
CA ARG A 329 2.70 -30.56 -20.20
C ARG A 329 3.94 -30.00 -19.51
N ARG A 330 5.01 -30.80 -19.48
CA ARG A 330 6.31 -30.42 -18.91
C ARG A 330 6.84 -29.18 -19.65
N GLY A 331 6.75 -28.03 -19.00
CA GLY A 331 7.39 -26.78 -19.40
C GLY A 331 8.11 -26.19 -18.19
N ARG A 332 9.44 -26.15 -18.26
CA ARG A 332 10.32 -25.60 -17.22
C ARG A 332 10.31 -24.07 -17.36
N PHE A 333 9.70 -23.35 -16.43
CA PHE A 333 9.74 -21.87 -16.32
C PHE A 333 9.76 -21.51 -14.83
N GLY A 334 10.54 -20.57 -14.27
CA GLY A 334 11.61 -19.70 -14.76
C GLY A 334 11.94 -18.73 -13.60
N ARG A 335 13.18 -18.74 -13.10
CA ARG A 335 13.64 -17.79 -12.05
C ARG A 335 13.77 -16.41 -12.68
N VAL A 336 13.22 -15.37 -12.06
CA VAL A 336 13.39 -13.98 -12.51
C VAL A 336 14.22 -13.26 -11.46
N ARG A 337 15.46 -12.90 -11.82
CA ARG A 337 16.32 -12.02 -11.00
C ARG A 337 15.87 -10.59 -11.23
N GLY A 338 15.55 -9.86 -10.16
CA GLY A 338 15.34 -8.41 -10.23
C GLY A 338 16.70 -7.72 -10.24
N ALA A 339 17.02 -7.01 -11.33
CA ALA A 339 18.19 -6.14 -11.40
C ALA A 339 17.69 -4.71 -11.62
N GLU A 340 17.31 -4.03 -10.53
CA GLU A 340 17.17 -2.56 -10.54
C GLU A 340 17.75 -2.02 -9.23
N GLY A 341 18.69 -1.07 -9.38
CA GLY A 341 19.49 -0.51 -8.29
C GLY A 341 18.63 0.15 -7.22
N ILE A 342 18.92 -0.19 -5.97
CA ILE A 342 18.30 0.35 -4.78
C ILE A 342 18.81 1.78 -4.58
N ASN A 343 17.97 2.80 -4.78
CA ASN A 343 18.24 4.14 -4.26
C ASN A 343 17.67 4.24 -2.84
N PRO A 344 18.49 4.51 -1.81
CA PRO A 344 18.01 4.63 -0.44
C PRO A 344 17.10 5.85 -0.27
N ILE A 345 16.04 5.69 0.52
CA ILE A 345 15.24 6.80 1.04
C ILE A 345 16.12 7.58 2.03
N PRO A 346 16.21 8.92 1.96
CA PRO A 346 17.04 9.70 2.87
C PRO A 346 16.52 9.57 4.30
N THR A 347 17.36 9.00 5.17
CA THR A 347 17.16 8.90 6.62
C THR A 347 17.59 10.21 7.27
N GLY A 348 16.66 11.14 7.43
CA GLY A 348 16.87 12.33 8.27
C GLY A 348 16.78 11.95 9.74
N ALA A 349 17.92 11.64 10.36
CA ALA A 349 18.03 11.63 11.82
C ALA A 349 18.16 13.08 12.34
N PRO A 350 17.46 13.47 13.41
CA PRO A 350 17.69 14.76 14.05
C PRO A 350 19.08 14.71 14.72
N ARG A 351 19.96 15.62 14.33
CA ARG A 351 21.19 15.88 15.09
C ARG A 351 20.86 16.93 16.15
N ASN A 352 21.09 16.56 17.41
CA ASN A 352 21.26 17.51 18.52
C ASN A 352 22.43 18.45 18.25
#